data_AF-A0A8T4Q573-F1
#
_entry.id   AF-A0A8T4Q573-F1
#
_cell.length_a   1.000
_cell.length_b   1.000
_cell.length_c   1.000
_cell.angle_alpha   90.00
_cell.angle_beta   90.00
_cell.angle_gamma   90.00
#
_symmetry.space_group_name_H-M   'P 1'
#
loop_
_entity.id
_entity.type
_entity.pdbx_description
1 polymer ?
#
loop_
_entity_poly.entity_id
_entity_poly.type
_entity_poly.pdbx_seq_one_letter_code
_entity_poly.pdbx_strand_id
1 'polypeptide(L)'
;MEYKKKLIARIAIALAIVLLPIDIFYILLLKPTLYVSSIFLSSYKPIITNDAIIINNIVLKFISACIATLAYVLLLLLILLTKDLGFKNGVKLFLTGSIIIFIANIIRVDFLIYAYFEYGSNLFSKLHLFIWQFLSGIFVAFVWVFLSYIYKIRNIPVYDDIKELYNRSRKN
;
A
#
# COMPACT_ATOMS: atom_id res chain seq x y z
N MET A 1 -25.29 -21.44 9.17
CA MET A 1 -25.72 -20.32 8.29
C MET A 1 -24.97 -19.02 8.54
N GLU A 2 -24.66 -18.67 9.79
CA GLU A 2 -24.01 -17.38 10.14
C GLU A 2 -22.62 -17.19 9.49
N TYR A 3 -21.78 -18.24 9.46
CA TYR A 3 -20.45 -18.18 8.85
C TYR A 3 -20.48 -17.82 7.35
N LYS A 4 -21.33 -18.48 6.55
CA LYS A 4 -21.45 -18.21 5.10
C LYS A 4 -21.87 -16.76 4.84
N LYS A 5 -22.78 -16.21 5.63
CA LYS A 5 -23.21 -14.80 5.53
C LYS A 5 -22.04 -13.84 5.80
N LYS A 6 -21.26 -14.08 6.86
CA LYS A 6 -20.06 -13.26 7.18
C LYS A 6 -19.02 -13.33 6.08
N LEU A 7 -18.75 -14.52 5.54
CA LEU A 7 -17.80 -14.69 4.44
C LEU A 7 -18.24 -13.94 3.18
N ILE A 8 -19.50 -14.09 2.76
CA ILE A 8 -20.05 -13.37 1.61
C ILE A 8 -19.94 -11.86 1.81
N ALA A 9 -20.27 -11.36 3.01
CA ALA A 9 -20.14 -9.94 3.31
C ALA A 9 -18.68 -9.45 3.19
N ARG A 10 -17.70 -10.18 3.74
CA ARG A 10 -16.27 -9.81 3.61
C ARG A 10 -15.83 -9.78 2.15
N ILE A 11 -16.19 -10.79 1.36
CA ILE A 11 -15.85 -10.85 -0.06
C ILE A 11 -16.52 -9.70 -0.83
N ALA A 12 -17.80 -9.43 -0.59
CA ALA A 12 -18.52 -8.33 -1.24
C ALA A 12 -17.88 -6.98 -0.93
N ILE A 13 -17.49 -6.73 0.33
CA ILE A 13 -16.78 -5.51 0.73
C ILE A 13 -15.39 -5.43 0.08
N ALA A 14 -14.64 -6.54 0.07
CA ALA A 14 -13.33 -6.60 -0.58
C ALA A 14 -13.43 -6.30 -2.10
N LEU A 15 -14.42 -6.89 -2.78
CA LEU A 15 -14.70 -6.60 -4.20
C LEU A 15 -15.11 -5.15 -4.40
N ALA A 16 -16.00 -4.60 -3.56
CA ALA A 16 -16.37 -3.20 -3.62
C ALA A 16 -15.15 -2.28 -3.48
N ILE A 17 -14.20 -2.61 -2.61
CA ILE A 17 -12.95 -1.84 -2.42
C ILE A 17 -12.03 -1.91 -3.62
N VAL A 18 -11.95 -3.06 -4.31
CA VAL A 18 -11.20 -3.16 -5.59
C VAL A 18 -11.85 -2.33 -6.68
N LEU A 19 -13.18 -2.24 -6.66
CA LEU A 19 -13.96 -1.45 -7.61
C LEU A 19 -14.03 0.04 -7.26
N LEU A 20 -13.71 0.42 -6.01
CA LEU A 20 -13.56 1.82 -5.64
C LEU A 20 -12.40 2.44 -6.43
N PRO A 21 -12.55 3.68 -6.91
CA PRO A 21 -11.45 4.32 -7.64
C PRO A 21 -10.25 4.47 -6.70
N ILE A 22 -9.11 3.95 -7.18
CA ILE A 22 -7.74 4.11 -6.64
C ILE A 22 -7.45 5.58 -6.25
N ASP A 23 -8.20 6.51 -6.85
CA ASP A 23 -8.17 7.95 -6.64
C ASP A 23 -8.40 8.39 -5.20
N ILE A 24 -9.12 7.63 -4.36
CA ILE A 24 -9.31 8.02 -2.94
C ILE A 24 -7.95 8.07 -2.22
N PHE A 25 -7.14 7.02 -2.37
CA PHE A 25 -5.81 6.98 -1.78
C PHE A 25 -4.88 8.01 -2.41
N TYR A 26 -5.00 8.23 -3.72
CA TYR A 26 -4.24 9.27 -4.42
C TYR A 26 -4.50 10.65 -3.83
N ILE A 27 -5.77 11.06 -3.72
CA ILE A 27 -6.16 12.38 -3.22
C ILE A 27 -5.74 12.56 -1.75
N LEU A 28 -5.92 11.52 -0.93
CA LEU A 28 -5.59 11.58 0.49
C LEU A 28 -4.08 11.69 0.75
N LEU A 29 -3.26 10.98 -0.03
CA LEU A 29 -1.83 10.84 0.22
C LEU A 29 -0.96 11.76 -0.63
N LEU A 30 -1.43 12.28 -1.77
CA LEU A 30 -0.65 13.16 -2.65
C LEU A 30 -0.03 14.32 -1.90
N LYS A 31 -0.85 15.12 -1.20
CA LYS A 31 -0.36 16.30 -0.48
C LYS A 31 0.62 15.91 0.64
N PRO A 32 0.30 14.96 1.55
CA PRO A 32 1.27 14.48 2.52
C PRO A 32 2.59 14.01 1.90
N THR A 33 2.54 13.24 0.82
CA THR A 33 3.75 12.75 0.14
C THR A 33 4.58 13.90 -0.40
N LEU A 34 3.98 14.86 -1.11
CA LEU A 34 4.69 16.04 -1.64
C LEU A 34 5.37 16.85 -0.53
N TYR A 35 4.63 17.17 0.54
CA TYR A 35 5.17 17.99 1.64
C TYR A 35 6.29 17.26 2.38
N VAL A 36 6.10 15.99 2.74
CA VAL A 36 7.13 15.24 3.46
C VAL A 36 8.38 15.06 2.60
N SER A 37 8.24 14.67 1.34
CA SER A 37 9.38 14.58 0.41
C SER A 37 10.10 15.92 0.23
N SER A 38 9.37 17.05 0.19
CA SER A 38 10.01 18.36 0.06
C SER A 38 10.93 18.73 1.22
N ILE A 39 10.63 18.24 2.44
CA ILE A 39 11.47 18.45 3.63
C ILE A 39 12.81 17.72 3.46
N PHE A 40 12.77 16.45 3.06
CA PHE A 40 13.97 15.64 2.82
C PHE A 40 14.78 16.12 1.63
N LEU A 41 14.13 16.71 0.63
CA LEU A 41 14.77 17.28 -0.55
C LEU A 41 15.17 18.74 -0.38
N SER A 42 15.09 19.31 0.83
CA SER A 42 15.34 20.74 1.10
C SER A 42 16.68 21.27 0.56
N SER A 43 17.72 20.43 0.51
CA SER A 43 19.02 20.77 -0.10
C SER A 43 18.92 21.20 -1.57
N TYR A 44 17.92 20.71 -2.29
CA TYR A 44 17.67 21.00 -3.70
C TYR A 44 16.69 22.17 -3.92
N LYS A 45 16.23 22.85 -2.84
CA LYS A 45 15.27 23.96 -2.88
C LYS A 45 14.01 23.66 -3.71
N PRO A 46 13.26 22.59 -3.35
CA PRO A 46 12.10 22.15 -4.13
C PRO A 46 10.97 23.17 -4.07
N ILE A 47 10.34 23.44 -5.21
CA ILE A 47 9.11 24.23 -5.31
C ILE A 47 7.94 23.26 -5.48
N ILE A 48 7.01 23.26 -4.53
CA ILE A 48 5.81 22.42 -4.57
C ILE A 48 4.76 23.09 -5.45
N THR A 49 4.18 22.31 -6.36
CA THR A 49 2.98 22.68 -7.13
C THR A 49 1.85 21.68 -6.83
N ASN A 50 0.72 21.76 -7.54
CA ASN A 50 -0.46 20.93 -7.24
C ASN A 50 -0.17 19.43 -7.15
N ASP A 51 0.55 18.88 -8.14
CA ASP A 51 0.85 17.45 -8.25
C ASP A 51 2.32 17.18 -8.62
N ALA A 52 3.19 18.16 -8.49
CA ALA A 52 4.59 18.04 -8.86
C ALA A 52 5.54 18.81 -7.93
N ILE A 53 6.79 18.36 -7.91
CA ILE A 53 7.93 19.07 -7.31
C ILE A 53 8.80 19.60 -8.44
N ILE A 54 9.17 20.88 -8.39
CA ILE A 54 10.09 21.51 -9.33
C ILE A 54 11.44 21.71 -8.65
N ILE A 55 12.49 21.15 -9.24
CA ILE A 55 13.88 21.30 -8.80
C ILE A 55 14.73 21.61 -10.04
N ASN A 56 15.52 22.68 -10.01
CA ASN A 56 16.39 23.09 -11.14
C ASN A 56 15.68 23.13 -12.50
N ASN A 57 14.47 23.69 -12.56
CA ASN A 57 13.57 23.74 -13.73
C ASN A 57 13.07 22.38 -14.25
N ILE A 58 13.32 21.29 -13.52
CA ILE A 58 12.82 19.95 -13.85
C ILE A 58 11.53 19.71 -13.06
N VAL A 59 10.47 19.36 -13.78
CA VAL A 59 9.14 19.09 -13.21
C VAL A 59 9.00 17.59 -12.96
N LEU A 60 8.92 17.21 -11.68
CA LEU A 60 8.73 15.84 -11.23
C LEU A 60 7.28 15.63 -10.81
N LYS A 61 6.48 15.07 -11.73
CA LYS A 61 5.04 14.85 -11.53
C LYS A 61 4.78 13.57 -10.73
N PHE A 62 3.97 13.68 -9.67
CA PHE A 62 3.59 12.59 -8.79
C PHE A 62 2.36 11.87 -9.34
N ILE A 63 2.60 10.67 -9.88
CA ILE A 63 1.54 9.77 -10.35
C ILE A 63 1.13 8.78 -9.25
N SER A 64 0.05 8.04 -9.48
CA SER A 64 -0.47 7.02 -8.55
C SER A 64 0.59 6.00 -8.11
N ALA A 65 1.50 5.63 -9.01
CA ALA A 65 2.63 4.74 -8.69
C ALA A 65 3.59 5.35 -7.66
N CYS A 66 3.83 6.67 -7.68
CA CYS A 66 4.68 7.40 -6.73
C CYS A 66 4.07 7.49 -5.32
N ILE A 67 2.74 7.39 -5.22
CA ILE A 67 2.01 7.46 -3.95
C ILE A 67 1.77 6.06 -3.36
N ALA A 68 2.09 5.01 -4.12
CA ALA A 68 1.92 3.61 -3.74
C ALA A 68 0.45 3.26 -3.42
N THR A 69 -0.52 3.88 -4.10
CA THR A 69 -1.97 3.67 -3.87
C THR A 69 -2.37 2.18 -3.85
N LEU A 70 -1.84 1.38 -4.80
CA LEU A 70 -2.07 -0.06 -4.86
C LEU A 70 -1.58 -0.82 -3.62
N ALA A 71 -0.53 -0.34 -2.95
CA ALA A 71 -0.03 -0.96 -1.72
C ALA A 71 -1.03 -0.84 -0.57
N TYR A 72 -1.69 0.31 -0.44
CA TYR A 72 -2.74 0.52 0.57
C TYR A 72 -3.98 -0.35 0.27
N VAL A 73 -4.37 -0.43 -1.00
CA VAL A 73 -5.47 -1.32 -1.43
C VAL A 73 -5.14 -2.78 -1.12
N LEU A 74 -3.93 -3.23 -1.46
CA LEU A 74 -3.48 -4.60 -1.21
C LEU A 74 -3.44 -4.92 0.29
N LEU A 75 -2.92 -4.02 1.12
CA LEU A 75 -2.93 -4.19 2.57
C LEU A 75 -4.37 -4.32 3.10
N LEU A 76 -5.27 -3.45 2.64
CA LEU A 76 -6.68 -3.48 3.05
C LEU A 76 -7.36 -4.79 2.63
N LEU A 77 -7.06 -5.29 1.43
CA LEU A 77 -7.54 -6.59 0.96
C LEU A 77 -7.07 -7.74 1.84
N LEU A 78 -5.78 -7.79 2.18
CA LEU A 78 -5.24 -8.83 3.07
C LEU A 78 -5.94 -8.82 4.43
N ILE A 79 -6.18 -7.62 4.99
CA ILE A 79 -6.90 -7.45 6.26
C ILE A 79 -8.34 -7.96 6.17
N LEU A 80 -9.08 -7.57 5.12
CA LEU A 80 -10.49 -7.95 4.96
C LEU A 80 -10.70 -9.42 4.64
N LEU A 81 -9.75 -10.02 3.92
CA LEU A 81 -9.78 -11.44 3.56
C LEU A 81 -9.23 -12.34 4.68
N THR A 82 -8.79 -11.76 5.81
CA THR A 82 -8.37 -12.51 6.99
C THR A 82 -9.60 -12.98 7.78
N LYS A 83 -9.70 -14.30 7.95
CA LYS A 83 -10.77 -14.93 8.73
C LYS A 83 -10.72 -14.47 10.21
N ASP A 84 -11.90 -14.25 10.78
CA ASP A 84 -12.14 -13.93 12.20
C ASP A 84 -11.39 -12.71 12.74
N LEU A 85 -10.93 -11.82 11.85
CA LEU A 85 -10.33 -10.55 12.25
C LEU A 85 -11.42 -9.55 12.69
N GLY A 86 -11.43 -9.22 13.98
CA GLY A 86 -12.36 -8.21 14.51
C GLY A 86 -12.12 -6.83 13.92
N PHE A 87 -13.20 -6.06 13.68
CA PHE A 87 -13.13 -4.73 13.04
C PHE A 87 -12.12 -3.79 13.70
N LYS A 88 -12.10 -3.72 15.04
CA LYS A 88 -11.15 -2.88 15.79
C LYS A 88 -9.68 -3.27 15.51
N ASN A 89 -9.39 -4.56 15.40
CA ASN A 89 -8.04 -5.03 15.08
C ASN A 89 -7.71 -4.74 13.62
N GLY A 90 -8.66 -4.95 12.69
CA GLY A 90 -8.50 -4.62 11.28
C GLY A 90 -8.16 -3.14 11.04
N VAL A 91 -8.85 -2.22 11.72
CA VAL A 91 -8.54 -0.78 11.64
C VAL A 91 -7.14 -0.48 12.21
N LYS A 92 -6.78 -1.04 13.36
CA LYS A 92 -5.42 -0.86 13.93
C LYS A 92 -4.34 -1.38 12.98
N LEU A 93 -4.53 -2.56 12.41
CA LEU A 93 -3.63 -3.16 11.43
C LEU A 93 -3.48 -2.27 10.20
N PHE A 94 -4.59 -1.78 9.67
CA PHE A 94 -4.59 -0.93 8.49
C PHE A 94 -3.86 0.39 8.77
N LEU A 95 -4.12 1.04 9.91
CA LEU A 95 -3.46 2.30 10.26
C LEU A 95 -1.95 2.11 10.48
N THR A 96 -1.54 1.11 11.26
CA THR A 96 -0.11 0.83 11.49
C THR A 96 0.61 0.48 10.19
N GLY A 97 0.01 -0.38 9.36
CA GLY A 97 0.58 -0.74 8.06
C GLY A 97 0.61 0.43 7.07
N SER A 98 -0.41 1.28 7.08
CA SER A 98 -0.46 2.48 6.24
C SER A 98 0.67 3.45 6.58
N ILE A 99 1.01 3.60 7.86
CA ILE A 99 2.15 4.42 8.31
C ILE A 99 3.47 3.81 7.81
N ILE A 100 3.65 2.50 7.95
CA ILE A 100 4.87 1.82 7.48
C ILE A 100 5.03 1.96 5.95
N ILE A 101 3.95 1.74 5.20
CA ILE A 101 3.93 1.92 3.73
C ILE A 101 4.21 3.38 3.37
N PHE A 102 3.63 4.33 4.09
CA PHE A 102 3.86 5.75 3.84
C PHE A 102 5.34 6.11 4.02
N ILE A 103 5.96 5.70 5.13
CA ILE A 103 7.37 5.97 5.40
C ILE A 103 8.27 5.34 4.31
N ALA A 104 8.03 4.07 3.97
CA ALA A 104 8.78 3.41 2.91
C ALA A 104 8.58 4.09 1.54
N ASN A 105 7.38 4.61 1.28
CA ASN A 105 7.09 5.34 0.06
C ASN A 105 7.86 6.68 -0.02
N ILE A 106 7.93 7.44 1.08
CA ILE A 106 8.75 8.66 1.16
C ILE A 106 10.21 8.34 0.85
N ILE A 107 10.79 7.36 1.57
CA ILE A 107 12.18 6.94 1.36
C ILE A 107 12.42 6.57 -0.11
N ARG A 108 11.51 5.82 -0.72
CA ARG A 108 11.59 5.43 -2.12
C ARG A 108 11.57 6.64 -3.06
N VAL A 109 10.61 7.56 -2.88
CA VAL A 109 10.48 8.73 -3.74
C VAL A 109 11.72 9.60 -3.65
N ASP A 110 12.19 9.89 -2.44
CA ASP A 110 13.34 10.76 -2.21
C ASP A 110 14.61 10.12 -2.77
N PHE A 111 14.79 8.80 -2.58
CA PHE A 111 15.89 8.04 -3.18
C PHE A 111 15.87 8.10 -4.71
N LEU A 112 14.69 7.96 -5.33
CA LEU A 112 14.57 8.03 -6.79
C LEU A 112 14.86 9.43 -7.30
N ILE A 113 14.37 10.47 -6.63
CA ILE A 113 14.66 11.86 -7.00
C ILE A 113 16.15 12.15 -6.88
N TYR A 114 16.80 11.70 -5.80
CA TYR A 114 18.25 11.77 -5.66
C TYR A 114 18.97 11.04 -6.80
N ALA A 115 18.56 9.81 -7.13
CA ALA A 115 19.15 9.04 -8.21
C ALA A 115 19.01 9.73 -9.58
N TYR A 116 17.90 10.44 -9.79
CA TYR A 116 17.68 11.23 -11.01
C TYR A 116 18.69 12.38 -11.13
N PHE A 117 18.96 13.11 -10.05
CA PHE A 117 19.87 14.26 -10.09
C PHE A 117 21.35 13.87 -10.16
N GLU A 118 21.74 12.78 -9.49
CA GLU A 118 23.15 12.37 -9.45
C GLU A 118 23.56 11.46 -10.63
N TYR A 119 22.65 10.61 -11.12
CA TYR A 119 22.96 9.59 -12.13
C TYR A 119 22.13 9.70 -13.42
N GLY A 120 21.20 10.65 -13.48
CA GLY A 120 20.39 10.94 -14.66
C GLY A 120 19.14 10.08 -14.84
N SER A 121 18.37 10.42 -15.88
CA SER A 121 17.03 9.87 -16.13
C SER A 121 17.02 8.36 -16.45
N ASN A 122 18.06 7.84 -17.10
CA ASN A 122 18.12 6.43 -17.49
C ASN A 122 18.16 5.50 -16.27
N LEU A 123 19.00 5.82 -15.27
CA LEU A 123 19.05 5.03 -14.04
C LEU A 123 17.73 5.16 -13.26
N PHE A 124 17.20 6.39 -13.15
CA PHE A 124 15.91 6.65 -12.53
C PHE A 124 14.80 5.77 -13.11
N SER A 125 14.62 5.72 -14.43
CA SER A 125 13.56 4.95 -15.06
C SER A 125 13.69 3.45 -14.79
N LYS A 126 14.91 2.90 -14.83
CA LYS A 126 15.17 1.48 -14.53
C LYS A 126 14.87 1.15 -13.07
N LEU A 127 15.38 1.95 -12.14
CA LEU A 127 15.15 1.75 -10.70
C LEU A 127 13.67 1.94 -10.34
N HIS A 128 13.02 2.97 -10.88
CA HIS A 128 11.61 3.22 -10.65
C HIS A 128 10.75 2.03 -11.08
N LEU A 129 10.99 1.49 -12.29
CA LEU A 129 10.26 0.33 -12.79
C LEU A 129 10.52 -0.92 -11.93
N PHE A 130 11.78 -1.18 -11.58
CA PHE A 130 12.17 -2.33 -10.77
C PHE A 130 11.54 -2.30 -9.38
N ILE A 131 11.66 -1.17 -8.67
CA ILE A 131 11.10 -1.01 -7.33
C ILE A 131 9.56 -1.09 -7.39
N TRP A 132 8.94 -0.48 -8.39
CA TRP A 132 7.49 -0.48 -8.53
C TRP A 132 6.93 -1.88 -8.82
N GLN A 133 7.47 -2.58 -9.82
CA GLN A 133 6.90 -3.86 -10.28
C GLN A 133 7.25 -5.03 -9.37
N PHE A 134 8.47 -5.05 -8.82
CA PHE A 134 8.96 -6.21 -8.08
C PHE A 134 8.96 -5.97 -6.58
N LEU A 135 9.67 -4.93 -6.14
CA LEU A 135 9.93 -4.72 -4.72
C LEU A 135 8.68 -4.29 -3.94
N SER A 136 7.78 -3.51 -4.56
CA SER A 136 6.61 -2.96 -3.87
C SER A 136 5.63 -4.03 -3.39
N GLY A 137 5.36 -5.06 -4.21
CA GLY A 137 4.46 -6.16 -3.83
C GLY A 137 5.06 -7.01 -2.70
N ILE A 138 6.35 -7.34 -2.83
CA ILE A 138 7.11 -8.08 -1.80
C ILE A 138 7.12 -7.30 -0.48
N PHE A 139 7.34 -5.99 -0.54
CA PHE A 139 7.34 -5.13 0.64
C PHE A 139 5.98 -5.16 1.35
N VAL A 140 4.86 -5.06 0.62
CA VAL A 140 3.52 -5.15 1.25
C VAL A 140 3.29 -6.52 1.89
N ALA A 141 3.75 -7.60 1.26
CA ALA A 141 3.68 -8.93 1.87
C ALA A 141 4.50 -9.00 3.17
N PHE A 142 5.70 -8.41 3.21
CA PHE A 142 6.49 -8.31 4.44
C PHE A 142 5.80 -7.47 5.51
N VAL A 143 5.21 -6.33 5.15
CA VAL A 143 4.43 -5.50 6.08
C VAL A 143 3.28 -6.31 6.67
N TRP A 144 2.55 -7.06 5.84
CA TRP A 144 1.48 -7.93 6.31
C TRP A 144 1.99 -9.01 7.28
N VAL A 145 3.04 -9.74 6.92
CA VAL A 145 3.63 -10.80 7.77
C VAL A 145 4.10 -10.20 9.10
N PHE A 146 4.82 -9.09 9.06
CA PHE A 146 5.29 -8.38 10.26
C PHE A 146 4.13 -7.97 11.18
N LEU A 147 3.08 -7.39 10.62
CA LEU A 147 1.90 -7.00 11.38
C LEU A 147 1.13 -8.22 11.92
N SER A 148 0.99 -9.29 11.15
CA SER A 148 0.35 -10.53 11.62
C SER A 148 1.10 -11.12 12.81
N TYR A 149 2.43 -11.01 12.82
CA TYR A 149 3.27 -11.45 13.93
C TYR A 149 3.04 -10.59 15.18
N ILE A 150 3.09 -9.24 15.05
CA ILE A 150 2.88 -8.31 16.18
C ILE A 150 1.49 -8.46 16.79
N TYR A 151 0.46 -8.50 15.96
CA TYR A 151 -0.93 -8.59 16.40
C TYR A 151 -1.39 -10.03 16.67
N LYS A 152 -0.46 -11.01 16.59
CA LYS A 152 -0.69 -12.45 16.85
C LYS A 152 -1.86 -13.01 16.04
N ILE A 153 -2.00 -12.57 14.79
CA ILE A 153 -3.00 -13.07 13.86
C ILE A 153 -2.59 -14.48 13.45
N ARG A 154 -3.41 -15.46 13.82
CA ARG A 154 -3.17 -16.87 13.46
C ARG A 154 -3.72 -17.22 12.09
N ASN A 155 -4.63 -16.39 11.57
CA ASN A 155 -5.36 -16.69 10.36
C ASN A 155 -4.68 -16.16 9.11
N ILE A 156 -4.67 -16.97 8.06
CA ILE A 156 -4.10 -16.61 6.75
C ILE A 156 -5.24 -16.11 5.85
N PRO A 157 -5.07 -14.94 5.18
CA PRO A 157 -6.08 -14.41 4.26
C PRO A 157 -6.46 -15.46 3.22
N VAL A 158 -7.76 -15.61 2.94
CA VAL A 158 -8.34 -16.56 1.96
C VAL A 158 -8.18 -18.05 2.33
N TYR A 159 -6.97 -18.49 2.70
CA TYR A 159 -6.65 -19.90 2.93
C TYR A 159 -7.50 -20.55 4.03
N ASP A 160 -7.64 -19.89 5.18
CA ASP A 160 -8.40 -20.47 6.28
C ASP A 160 -9.91 -20.55 6.02
N ASP A 161 -10.44 -19.67 5.17
CA ASP A 161 -11.82 -19.76 4.72
C ASP A 161 -12.01 -20.92 3.74
N ILE A 162 -11.08 -21.13 2.80
CA ILE A 162 -11.11 -22.30 1.90
C ILE A 162 -11.02 -23.60 2.72
N LYS A 163 -10.09 -23.68 3.68
CA LYS A 163 -9.92 -24.84 4.56
C LYS A 163 -11.18 -25.14 5.37
N GLU A 164 -11.83 -24.11 5.90
CA GLU A 164 -13.10 -24.24 6.63
C GLU A 164 -14.24 -24.75 5.74
N LEU A 165 -14.39 -24.20 4.53
CA LEU A 165 -15.41 -24.62 3.58
C LEU A 165 -15.21 -26.07 3.13
N TYR A 166 -13.97 -26.46 2.84
CA TYR A 166 -13.62 -27.83 2.47
C TYR A 166 -14.01 -28.82 3.58
N ASN A 167 -13.62 -28.54 4.83
CA ASN A 167 -13.92 -29.37 6.00
C ASN A 167 -15.43 -29.52 6.24
N ARG A 168 -16.22 -28.46 5.98
CA ARG A 168 -17.69 -28.51 6.11
C ARG A 168 -18.34 -29.31 4.99
N SER A 169 -17.82 -29.26 3.76
CA SER A 169 -18.36 -30.03 2.64
C SER A 169 -18.17 -31.54 2.80
N ARG A 170 -17.11 -31.97 3.50
CA ARG A 170 -16.82 -33.39 3.75
C ARG A 170 -17.63 -34.00 4.90
N LYS A 171 -18.17 -33.16 5.78
CA LYS A 171 -18.97 -33.58 6.95
C LYS A 171 -20.48 -33.64 6.66
N ASN A 172 -20.92 -33.07 5.55
CA ASN A 172 -22.27 -33.19 5.02
C ASN A 172 -22.27 -34.24 3.92
#